data_AF-A0A851INH7-F1
#
_entry.id   AF-A0A851INH7-F1
#
_cell.length_a   1.000
_cell.length_b   1.000
_cell.length_c   1.000
_cell.angle_alpha   90.00
_cell.angle_beta   90.00
_cell.angle_gamma   90.00
#
_symmetry.space_group_name_H-M   'P 1'
#
loop_
_entity.id
_entity.type
_entity.pdbx_description
1 polymer ?
#
loop_
_entity_poly.entity_id
_entity_poly.type
_entity_poly.pdbx_seq_one_letter_code
_entity_poly.pdbx_strand_id
1 'polypeptide(L)'
;MNEKLQLPECYQKMFAEYAENSGQTELTAFANLMDLIQLKELSADVLRIAIEEPGRYLEDAEGMDAQAVLQFYMDSFGQDNVGATIRGYYNPERLDSLLLELEYDAETPLWELLALFQYRIPSMNILPGQILELFYVSDILSERTKEIHALFDWFTDPDREDDGFGRAGYYEALSIYEESEDDEFFTDES
;
A
#
# COMPACT_ATOMS: atom_id res chain seq x y z
N MET A 1 -6.39 -30.71 -5.38
CA MET A 1 -6.26 -31.43 -4.09
C MET A 1 -5.86 -30.36 -3.08
N ASN A 2 -6.79 -29.93 -2.21
CA ASN A 2 -6.49 -28.94 -1.17
C ASN A 2 -5.76 -29.66 -0.04
N GLU A 3 -4.43 -29.56 -0.01
CA GLU A 3 -3.69 -29.81 1.21
C GLU A 3 -4.08 -28.70 2.20
N LYS A 4 -5.03 -29.01 3.09
CA LYS A 4 -5.31 -28.13 4.23
C LYS A 4 -4.01 -27.96 4.99
N LEU A 5 -3.54 -26.72 5.09
CA LEU A 5 -2.41 -26.34 5.94
C LEU A 5 -2.58 -27.00 7.32
N GLN A 6 -1.70 -27.94 7.68
CA GLN A 6 -1.76 -28.62 8.98
C GLN A 6 -1.14 -27.76 10.06
N LEU A 7 -1.77 -26.61 10.34
CA LEU A 7 -1.43 -25.77 11.48
C LEU A 7 -2.06 -26.33 12.75
N PRO A 8 -1.47 -26.15 13.94
CA PRO A 8 -2.15 -26.46 15.20
C PRO A 8 -3.49 -25.72 15.33
N GLU A 9 -4.49 -26.33 15.97
CA GLU A 9 -5.87 -25.81 16.04
C GLU A 9 -5.97 -24.38 16.60
N CYS A 10 -5.10 -24.01 17.55
CA CYS A 10 -5.07 -22.66 18.11
C CYS A 10 -4.72 -21.61 17.06
N TYR A 11 -3.77 -21.91 16.15
CA TYR A 11 -3.41 -21.02 15.05
C TYR A 11 -4.50 -20.99 14.00
N GLN A 12 -5.12 -22.13 13.67
CA GLN A 12 -6.25 -22.16 12.72
C GLN A 12 -7.39 -21.23 13.16
N LYS A 13 -7.75 -21.26 14.45
CA LYS A 13 -8.78 -20.35 15.00
C LYS A 13 -8.37 -18.88 14.93
N MET A 14 -7.13 -18.58 15.33
CA MET A 14 -6.61 -17.22 15.26
C MET A 14 -6.59 -16.67 13.83
N PHE A 15 -6.21 -17.48 12.84
CA PHE A 15 -6.22 -17.09 11.43
C PHE A 15 -7.63 -16.94 10.88
N ALA A 16 -8.56 -17.82 11.26
CA ALA A 16 -9.97 -17.69 10.87
C ALA A 16 -10.60 -16.40 11.44
N GLU A 17 -10.35 -16.11 12.72
CA GLU A 17 -10.81 -14.86 13.35
C GLU A 17 -10.18 -13.62 12.71
N TYR A 18 -8.88 -13.66 12.40
CA TYR A 18 -8.22 -12.56 11.68
C TYR A 18 -8.80 -12.37 10.27
N ALA A 19 -8.95 -13.45 9.51
CA ALA A 19 -9.47 -13.42 8.15
C ALA A 19 -10.92 -12.91 8.10
N GLU A 20 -11.75 -13.31 9.07
CA GLU A 20 -13.12 -12.80 9.20
C GLU A 20 -13.12 -11.29 9.50
N ASN A 21 -12.34 -10.85 10.48
CA ASN A 21 -12.26 -9.44 10.86
C ASN A 21 -11.64 -8.55 9.76
N SER A 22 -10.73 -9.10 8.94
CA SER A 22 -10.06 -8.37 7.87
C SER A 22 -10.76 -8.50 6.51
N GLY A 23 -11.83 -9.31 6.40
CA GLY A 23 -12.54 -9.57 5.15
C GLY A 23 -11.68 -10.29 4.11
N GLN A 24 -10.85 -11.24 4.54
CA GLN A 24 -9.96 -12.05 3.70
C GLN A 24 -10.33 -13.53 3.75
N THR A 25 -9.84 -14.29 2.78
CA THR A 25 -9.79 -15.75 2.91
C THR A 25 -8.70 -16.16 3.91
N GLU A 26 -8.91 -17.27 4.64
CA GLU A 26 -7.91 -17.81 5.59
C GLU A 26 -6.53 -18.01 4.95
N LEU A 27 -6.50 -18.45 3.69
CA LEU A 27 -5.27 -18.66 2.93
C LEU A 27 -4.53 -17.35 2.66
N THR A 28 -5.26 -16.29 2.27
CA THR A 28 -4.69 -14.96 2.04
C THR A 28 -4.14 -14.38 3.34
N ALA A 29 -4.93 -14.44 4.42
CA ALA A 29 -4.50 -14.02 5.76
C ALA A 29 -3.21 -14.73 6.21
N PHE A 30 -3.13 -16.05 6.00
CA PHE A 30 -1.94 -16.82 6.34
C PHE A 30 -0.72 -16.40 5.51
N ALA A 31 -0.86 -16.27 4.18
CA ALA A 31 0.22 -15.87 3.30
C ALA A 31 0.78 -14.49 3.70
N ASN A 32 -0.09 -13.51 3.89
CA ASN A 32 0.29 -12.14 4.25
C ASN A 32 1.12 -12.09 5.54
N LEU A 33 0.75 -12.88 6.55
CA LEU A 33 1.48 -12.96 7.82
C LEU A 33 2.86 -13.62 7.67
N MET A 34 2.99 -14.60 6.78
CA MET A 34 4.29 -15.22 6.48
C MET A 34 5.22 -14.28 5.71
N ASP A 35 4.67 -13.49 4.80
CA ASP A 35 5.41 -12.50 4.02
C ASP A 35 5.85 -11.32 4.90
N LEU A 36 5.00 -10.91 5.86
CA LEU A 36 5.31 -9.84 6.82
C LEU A 36 6.60 -10.10 7.60
N ILE A 37 6.84 -11.35 8.02
CA ILE A 37 8.03 -11.71 8.79
C ILE A 37 9.32 -11.48 7.97
N GLN A 38 9.23 -11.52 6.64
CA GLN A 38 10.36 -11.39 5.73
C GLN A 38 10.71 -9.94 5.40
N LEU A 39 9.86 -8.95 5.73
CA LEU A 39 10.04 -7.55 5.35
C LEU A 39 11.22 -6.83 6.02
N LYS A 40 11.73 -7.33 7.15
CA LYS A 40 12.76 -6.62 7.92
C LYS A 40 14.10 -6.43 7.19
N GLU A 41 14.38 -7.28 6.22
CA GLU A 41 15.66 -7.30 5.49
C GLU A 41 15.52 -6.75 4.07
N LEU A 42 14.41 -6.09 3.76
CA LEU A 42 14.06 -5.67 2.41
C LEU A 42 13.87 -4.16 2.31
N SER A 43 14.12 -3.64 1.12
CA SER A 43 13.98 -2.23 0.76
C SER A 43 13.50 -2.12 -0.69
N ALA A 44 12.85 -1.01 -1.00
CA ALA A 44 12.31 -0.72 -2.33
C ALA A 44 12.39 0.78 -2.65
N ASP A 45 12.53 1.07 -3.93
CA ASP A 45 12.50 2.43 -4.49
C ASP A 45 11.10 2.77 -4.99
N VAL A 46 10.34 1.73 -5.37
CA VAL A 46 8.99 1.84 -5.92
C VAL A 46 8.03 0.96 -5.15
N LEU A 47 6.92 1.55 -4.75
CA LEU A 47 5.81 0.88 -4.09
C LEU A 47 4.56 0.96 -4.97
N ARG A 48 3.98 -0.20 -5.26
CA ARG A 48 2.69 -0.31 -5.97
C ARG A 48 1.63 -0.79 -5.00
N ILE A 49 0.53 -0.06 -4.89
CA ILE A 49 -0.55 -0.36 -3.96
C ILE A 49 -1.86 -0.54 -4.73
N ALA A 50 -2.53 -1.68 -4.53
CA ALA A 50 -3.89 -1.91 -5.01
C ALA A 50 -4.85 -2.06 -3.83
N ILE A 51 -5.99 -1.37 -3.91
CA ILE A 51 -7.04 -1.43 -2.89
C ILE A 51 -8.34 -1.87 -3.57
N GLU A 52 -8.81 -3.07 -3.24
CA GLU A 52 -10.11 -3.58 -3.68
C GLU A 52 -11.24 -2.89 -2.92
N GLU A 53 -12.24 -2.38 -3.65
CA GLU A 53 -13.41 -1.71 -3.09
C GLU A 53 -13.01 -0.66 -2.03
N PRO A 54 -12.25 0.38 -2.42
CA PRO A 54 -11.65 1.34 -1.47
C PRO A 54 -12.68 1.97 -0.52
N GLY A 55 -13.92 2.16 -0.97
CA GLY A 55 -15.01 2.67 -0.12
C GLY A 55 -15.28 1.83 1.14
N ARG A 56 -14.96 0.54 1.16
CA ARG A 56 -15.13 -0.31 2.36
C ARG A 56 -14.27 0.10 3.54
N TYR A 57 -13.20 0.85 3.29
CA TYR A 57 -12.23 1.26 4.30
C TYR A 57 -12.40 2.71 4.75
N LEU A 58 -13.39 3.43 4.22
CA LEU A 58 -13.65 4.84 4.54
C LEU A 58 -14.98 4.95 5.30
N GLU A 59 -14.98 5.69 6.41
CA GLU A 59 -16.19 5.86 7.24
C GLU A 59 -17.31 6.62 6.51
N ASP A 60 -16.95 7.55 5.60
CA ASP A 60 -17.89 8.43 4.87
C ASP A 60 -17.92 8.19 3.34
N ALA A 61 -17.67 6.95 2.91
CA ALA A 61 -17.55 6.61 1.48
C ALA A 61 -18.78 6.97 0.62
N GLU A 62 -19.99 6.84 1.17
CA GLU A 62 -21.25 6.98 0.42
C GLU A 62 -21.49 8.39 -0.18
N GLY A 63 -20.71 9.39 0.24
CA GLY A 63 -20.79 10.76 -0.29
C GLY A 63 -19.59 11.20 -1.13
N MET A 64 -18.57 10.36 -1.28
CA MET A 64 -17.34 10.71 -1.97
C MET A 64 -17.41 10.35 -3.45
N ASP A 65 -16.96 11.26 -4.32
CA ASP A 65 -16.71 10.91 -5.71
C ASP A 65 -15.37 10.15 -5.86
N ALA A 66 -15.17 9.50 -7.01
CA ALA A 66 -13.96 8.72 -7.25
C ALA A 66 -12.66 9.54 -7.14
N GLN A 67 -12.70 10.83 -7.49
CA GLN A 67 -11.52 11.69 -7.41
C GLN A 67 -11.20 12.08 -5.96
N ALA A 68 -12.22 12.28 -5.12
CA ALA A 68 -12.07 12.50 -3.69
C ALA A 68 -11.53 11.26 -2.97
N VAL A 69 -12.03 10.07 -3.33
CA VAL A 69 -11.50 8.79 -2.82
C VAL A 69 -10.03 8.66 -3.22
N LEU A 70 -9.71 8.87 -4.50
CA LEU A 70 -8.33 8.80 -4.99
C LEU A 70 -7.40 9.75 -4.21
N GLN A 71 -7.82 11.00 -4.05
CA GLN A 71 -7.03 12.00 -3.34
C GLN A 71 -6.81 11.63 -1.88
N PHE A 72 -7.84 11.14 -1.18
CA PHE A 72 -7.72 10.70 0.20
C PHE A 72 -6.60 9.66 0.34
N TYR A 73 -6.59 8.63 -0.50
CA TYR A 73 -5.54 7.62 -0.45
C TYR A 73 -4.16 8.14 -0.85
N MET A 74 -4.07 8.99 -1.87
CA MET A 74 -2.79 9.63 -2.21
C MET A 74 -2.24 10.43 -1.01
N ASP A 75 -3.09 11.15 -0.29
CA ASP A 75 -2.70 11.90 0.91
C ASP A 75 -2.32 10.97 2.06
N SER A 76 -3.13 9.94 2.33
CA SER A 76 -2.88 8.95 3.38
C SER A 76 -1.56 8.22 3.21
N PHE A 77 -1.19 7.88 1.97
CA PHE A 77 0.08 7.23 1.69
C PHE A 77 1.23 8.21 1.47
N GLY A 78 0.97 9.49 1.16
CA GLY A 78 2.02 10.47 0.86
C GLY A 78 2.48 11.33 2.04
N GLN A 79 1.60 11.64 3.00
CA GLN A 79 1.91 12.58 4.08
C GLN A 79 2.95 12.07 5.08
N ASP A 80 3.14 10.76 5.21
CA ASP A 80 4.04 10.16 6.20
C ASP A 80 5.36 9.63 5.58
N ASN A 81 5.71 10.05 4.36
CA ASN A 81 6.83 9.48 3.60
C ASN A 81 8.07 10.38 3.48
N VAL A 82 9.20 9.76 3.11
CA VAL A 82 10.53 10.36 2.92
C VAL A 82 10.70 11.20 1.65
N GLY A 83 9.61 11.73 1.08
CA GLY A 83 9.60 12.38 -0.23
C GLY A 83 9.29 11.36 -1.33
N ALA A 84 8.13 11.52 -1.96
CA ALA A 84 7.67 10.57 -2.97
C ALA A 84 6.83 11.24 -4.07
N THR A 85 7.07 10.82 -5.31
CA THR A 85 6.13 11.06 -6.40
C THR A 85 5.07 9.99 -6.34
N ILE A 86 3.80 10.39 -6.18
CA ILE A 86 2.66 9.48 -6.17
C ILE A 86 1.86 9.67 -7.44
N ARG A 87 1.67 8.58 -8.17
CA ARG A 87 0.69 8.46 -9.25
C ARG A 87 -0.45 7.61 -8.73
N GLY A 88 -1.68 8.02 -9.00
CA GLY A 88 -2.87 7.30 -8.60
C GLY A 88 -3.85 7.13 -9.75
N TYR A 89 -4.65 6.07 -9.69
CA TYR A 89 -5.74 5.79 -10.62
C TYR A 89 -6.92 5.16 -9.90
N TYR A 90 -8.12 5.66 -10.17
CA TYR A 90 -9.34 5.02 -9.72
C TYR A 90 -10.51 5.29 -10.66
N ASN A 91 -11.03 4.23 -11.28
CA ASN A 91 -12.20 4.25 -12.13
C ASN A 91 -13.15 3.09 -11.74
N PRO A 92 -14.15 3.33 -10.86
CA PRO A 92 -15.02 2.27 -10.35
C PRO A 92 -15.86 1.58 -11.43
N GLU A 93 -16.11 2.24 -12.57
CA GLU A 93 -16.86 1.67 -13.71
C GLU A 93 -16.01 0.66 -14.51
N ARG A 94 -14.68 0.80 -14.48
CA ARG A 94 -13.75 -0.14 -15.16
C ARG A 94 -13.42 -1.32 -14.26
N LEU A 95 -13.00 -1.01 -13.03
CA LEU A 95 -12.69 -1.98 -11.99
C LEU A 95 -12.74 -1.21 -10.68
N ASP A 96 -13.53 -1.67 -9.71
CA ASP A 96 -13.62 -1.04 -8.39
C ASP A 96 -12.38 -1.36 -7.52
N SER A 97 -11.23 -0.92 -8.02
CA SER A 97 -9.93 -1.08 -7.43
C SER A 97 -9.13 0.19 -7.66
N LEU A 98 -8.63 0.78 -6.58
CA LEU A 98 -7.77 1.96 -6.61
C LEU A 98 -6.31 1.52 -6.68
N LEU A 99 -5.54 2.15 -7.56
CA LEU A 99 -4.11 1.88 -7.75
C LEU A 99 -3.28 3.10 -7.38
N LEU A 100 -2.17 2.90 -6.69
CA LEU A 100 -1.13 3.89 -6.45
C LEU A 100 0.23 3.34 -6.87
N GLU A 101 1.05 4.16 -7.50
CA GLU A 101 2.48 3.95 -7.68
C GLU A 101 3.22 5.09 -6.98
N LEU A 102 4.05 4.75 -6.00
CA LEU A 102 4.89 5.68 -5.27
C LEU A 102 6.34 5.42 -5.67
N GLU A 103 7.03 6.47 -6.11
CA GLU A 103 8.45 6.47 -6.43
C GLU A 103 9.14 7.36 -5.40
N TYR A 104 9.94 6.75 -4.52
CA TYR A 104 10.64 7.43 -3.43
C TYR A 104 11.92 8.09 -3.95
N ASP A 105 12.30 9.22 -3.34
CA ASP A 105 13.54 9.93 -3.68
C ASP A 105 14.80 9.11 -3.31
N ALA A 106 14.67 8.20 -2.33
CA ALA A 106 15.71 7.27 -1.90
C ALA A 106 15.13 5.91 -1.51
N GLU A 107 15.97 4.87 -1.60
CA GLU A 107 15.63 3.50 -1.19
C GLU A 107 15.09 3.48 0.25
N THR A 108 13.85 3.00 0.43
CA THR A 108 13.17 3.03 1.72
C THR A 108 13.06 1.63 2.30
N PRO A 109 13.46 1.40 3.57
CA PRO A 109 13.29 0.12 4.24
C PRO A 109 11.81 -0.28 4.31
N LEU A 110 11.47 -1.50 3.88
CA LEU A 110 10.07 -1.94 3.82
C LEU A 110 9.41 -2.01 5.21
N TRP A 111 10.19 -2.14 6.28
CA TRP A 111 9.66 -2.13 7.63
C TRP A 111 9.16 -0.74 8.06
N GLU A 112 9.69 0.35 7.50
CA GLU A 112 9.19 1.71 7.73
C GLU A 112 7.83 1.90 7.06
N LEU A 113 7.64 1.22 5.92
CA LEU A 113 6.36 1.16 5.19
C LEU A 113 5.28 0.35 5.93
N LEU A 114 5.59 -0.33 7.04
CA LEU A 114 4.58 -0.95 7.91
C LEU A 114 3.63 0.06 8.52
N ALA A 115 4.09 1.30 8.73
CA ALA A 115 3.23 2.40 9.18
C ALA A 115 2.09 2.68 8.19
N LEU A 116 2.26 2.31 6.91
CA LEU A 116 1.26 2.46 5.85
C LEU A 116 0.18 1.37 5.88
N PHE A 117 0.29 0.37 6.76
CA PHE A 117 -0.76 -0.65 6.92
C PHE A 117 -1.93 -0.09 7.71
N GLN A 118 -2.69 0.79 7.05
CA GLN A 118 -3.76 1.55 7.71
C GLN A 118 -4.98 0.69 8.08
N TYR A 119 -5.20 -0.43 7.39
CA TYR A 119 -6.45 -1.20 7.51
C TYR A 119 -6.26 -2.68 7.86
N ARG A 120 -5.30 -3.36 7.23
CA ARG A 120 -4.92 -4.76 7.46
C ARG A 120 -3.53 -5.02 6.91
N ILE A 121 -2.99 -6.22 7.12
CA ILE A 121 -1.74 -6.64 6.48
C ILE A 121 -2.07 -6.97 5.01
N PRO A 122 -1.54 -6.21 4.03
CA PRO A 122 -1.78 -6.49 2.62
C PRO A 122 -1.08 -7.77 2.18
N SER A 123 -1.55 -8.35 1.07
CA SER A 123 -0.77 -9.37 0.36
C SER A 123 0.40 -8.70 -0.33
N MET A 124 1.54 -9.38 -0.38
CA MET A 124 2.79 -8.76 -0.81
C MET A 124 3.44 -9.57 -1.92
N ASN A 125 4.03 -8.86 -2.87
CA ASN A 125 4.81 -9.46 -3.92
C ASN A 125 6.04 -8.58 -4.20
N ILE A 126 7.18 -9.20 -4.45
CA ILE A 126 8.41 -8.48 -4.77
C ILE A 126 8.75 -8.80 -6.22
N LEU A 127 8.64 -7.79 -7.07
CA LEU A 127 8.99 -7.90 -8.47
C LEU A 127 10.47 -7.61 -8.70
N PRO A 128 11.05 -8.06 -9.83
CA PRO A 128 12.38 -7.63 -10.24
C PRO A 128 12.49 -6.10 -10.27
N GLY A 129 13.66 -5.58 -9.87
CA GLY A 129 13.90 -4.13 -9.82
C GLY A 129 13.47 -3.46 -8.52
N GLN A 130 13.38 -4.21 -7.41
CA GLN A 130 13.06 -3.67 -6.07
C GLN A 130 11.70 -2.95 -6.03
N ILE A 131 10.71 -3.48 -6.76
CA ILE A 131 9.34 -3.00 -6.71
C ILE A 131 8.59 -3.88 -5.71
N LEU A 132 8.07 -3.26 -4.65
CA LEU A 132 7.13 -3.93 -3.74
C LEU A 132 5.70 -3.67 -4.21
N GLU A 133 4.93 -4.73 -4.37
CA GLU A 133 3.49 -4.63 -4.56
C GLU A 133 2.74 -4.97 -3.26
N LEU A 134 1.79 -4.12 -2.87
CA LEU A 134 0.87 -4.30 -1.75
C LEU A 134 -0.57 -4.42 -2.28
N PHE A 135 -1.20 -5.57 -2.05
CA PHE A 135 -2.57 -5.83 -2.44
C PHE A 135 -3.48 -5.92 -1.22
N TYR A 136 -4.34 -4.93 -1.05
CA TYR A 136 -5.46 -4.98 -0.13
C TYR A 136 -6.65 -5.65 -0.82
N VAL A 137 -6.53 -6.95 -1.10
CA VAL A 137 -7.56 -7.79 -1.74
C VAL A 137 -8.13 -8.86 -0.79
N SER A 138 -9.39 -9.22 -1.02
CA SER A 138 -10.11 -10.25 -0.27
C SER A 138 -9.58 -11.68 -0.56
N ASP A 139 -9.21 -11.94 -1.82
CA ASP A 139 -8.64 -13.22 -2.26
C ASP A 139 -7.53 -12.98 -3.30
N ILE A 140 -6.28 -13.25 -2.90
CA ILE A 140 -5.09 -13.05 -3.74
C ILE A 140 -5.06 -13.99 -4.96
N LEU A 141 -5.75 -15.13 -4.91
CA LEU A 141 -5.76 -16.11 -6.02
C LEU A 141 -6.91 -15.89 -7.00
N SER A 142 -7.74 -14.88 -6.78
CA SER A 142 -8.91 -14.60 -7.60
C SER A 142 -8.55 -14.08 -9.00
N GLU A 143 -9.47 -14.23 -9.96
CA GLU A 143 -9.33 -13.59 -11.28
C GLU A 143 -9.28 -12.06 -11.15
N ARG A 144 -9.95 -11.49 -10.14
CA ARG A 144 -9.91 -10.05 -9.87
C ARG A 144 -8.49 -9.55 -9.61
N THR A 145 -7.69 -10.29 -8.84
CA THR A 145 -6.29 -9.93 -8.60
C THR A 145 -5.48 -9.90 -9.91
N LYS A 146 -5.76 -10.81 -10.84
CA LYS A 146 -5.11 -10.80 -12.16
C LYS A 146 -5.51 -9.57 -12.99
N GLU A 147 -6.78 -9.17 -12.92
CA GLU A 147 -7.26 -7.94 -13.55
C GLU A 147 -6.60 -6.70 -12.95
N ILE A 148 -6.38 -6.67 -11.63
CA ILE A 148 -5.65 -5.60 -10.94
C ILE A 148 -4.21 -5.50 -11.46
N HIS A 149 -3.48 -6.62 -11.60
CA HIS A 149 -2.13 -6.60 -12.16
C HIS A 149 -2.12 -6.05 -13.59
N ALA A 150 -3.05 -6.52 -14.44
CA ALA A 150 -3.16 -6.02 -15.81
C ALA A 150 -3.51 -4.51 -15.86
N LEU A 151 -4.32 -4.04 -14.90
CA LEU A 151 -4.63 -2.62 -14.76
C LEU A 151 -3.41 -1.81 -14.32
N PHE A 152 -2.57 -2.35 -13.43
CA PHE A 152 -1.30 -1.74 -13.02
C PHE A 152 -0.34 -1.58 -14.19
N ASP A 153 -0.17 -2.64 -15.00
CA ASP A 153 0.67 -2.60 -16.19
C ASP A 153 0.17 -1.51 -17.16
N TRP A 154 -1.15 -1.43 -17.38
CA TRP A 154 -1.74 -0.37 -18.21
C TRP A 154 -1.59 1.03 -17.59
N PHE A 155 -1.78 1.17 -16.27
CA PHE A 155 -1.75 2.45 -15.57
C PHE A 155 -0.34 3.06 -15.55
N THR A 156 0.68 2.21 -15.47
CA THR A 156 2.10 2.61 -15.40
C THR A 156 2.76 2.71 -16.78
N ASP A 157 2.04 2.37 -17.85
CA ASP A 157 2.50 2.54 -19.23
C ASP A 157 2.60 4.04 -19.60
N PRO A 158 3.80 4.55 -19.94
CA PRO A 158 3.98 5.96 -20.30
C PRO A 158 3.27 6.36 -21.61
N ASP A 159 2.95 5.39 -22.47
CA ASP A 159 2.28 5.62 -23.75
C ASP A 159 0.75 5.47 -23.65
N ARG A 160 0.20 5.28 -22.44
CA ARG A 160 -1.25 5.14 -22.25
C ARG A 160 -2.00 6.42 -22.62
N GLU A 161 -3.18 6.26 -23.20
CA GLU A 161 -4.15 7.35 -23.30
C GLU A 161 -4.73 7.65 -21.92
N ASP A 162 -4.72 8.94 -21.53
CA ASP A 162 -5.32 9.39 -20.29
C ASP A 162 -6.85 9.40 -20.43
N ASP A 163 -7.52 8.59 -19.62
CA ASP A 163 -8.99 8.52 -19.53
C ASP A 163 -9.56 9.53 -18.53
N GLY A 164 -8.71 10.35 -17.88
CA GLY A 164 -9.10 11.39 -16.94
C GLY A 164 -9.37 10.90 -15.52
N PHE A 165 -9.11 9.62 -15.23
CA PHE A 165 -9.26 9.04 -13.89
C PHE A 165 -7.93 8.91 -13.13
N GLY A 166 -6.82 9.31 -13.77
CA GLY A 166 -5.50 9.36 -13.15
C GLY A 166 -5.22 10.70 -12.47
N ARG A 167 -4.37 10.67 -11.43
CA ARG A 167 -3.80 11.85 -10.79
C ARG A 167 -2.35 11.62 -10.43
N ALA A 168 -1.54 12.68 -10.40
CA ALA A 168 -0.17 12.61 -9.93
C ALA A 168 0.13 13.82 -9.04
N GLY A 169 1.01 13.63 -8.06
CA GLY A 169 1.46 14.67 -7.14
C GLY A 169 2.80 14.28 -6.51
N TYR A 170 3.54 15.29 -6.06
CA TYR A 170 4.74 15.08 -5.26
C TYR A 170 4.41 15.44 -3.81
N TYR A 171 4.78 14.56 -2.89
CA TYR A 171 4.66 14.76 -1.45
C TYR A 171 6.06 15.01 -0.92
N GLU A 172 6.29 16.21 -0.40
CA GLU A 172 7.59 16.58 0.18
C GLU A 172 7.89 15.70 1.39
N ALA A 173 9.16 15.33 1.55
CA ALA A 173 9.62 14.68 2.76
C ALA A 173 9.32 15.58 3.95
N LEU A 174 8.55 15.09 4.92
CA LEU A 174 8.52 15.75 6.21
C LEU A 174 9.93 15.62 6.80
N SER A 175 10.54 16.73 7.22
CA SER A 175 11.80 16.72 7.96
C SER A 175 11.58 16.19 9.38
N ILE A 176 11.02 14.99 9.53
CA ILE A 176 10.88 14.30 10.82
C ILE A 176 12.27 13.92 11.39
N TYR A 177 13.32 14.04 10.57
CA TYR A 177 14.74 13.92 10.92
C TYR A 177 15.53 15.23 10.87
N GLU A 178 14.88 16.40 10.80
CA GLU A 178 15.53 17.59 11.36
C GLU A 178 15.41 17.46 12.90
N GLU A 179 16.29 16.63 13.47
CA GLU A 179 16.81 16.96 14.80
C GLU A 179 17.17 18.44 14.74
N SER A 180 16.70 19.20 15.73
CA SER A 180 17.07 20.58 15.94
C SER A 180 18.58 20.69 16.20
N GLU A 181 19.39 20.54 15.16
CA GLU A 181 20.74 21.08 15.07
C GLU A 181 20.56 22.55 14.70
N ASP A 182 20.39 23.38 15.73
CA ASP A 182 20.98 24.72 15.86
C ASP A 182 20.16 25.59 16.82
N ASP A 183 20.69 25.71 18.04
CA ASP A 183 20.90 27.04 18.63
C ASP A 183 22.20 26.97 19.44
N GLU A 184 23.32 27.02 18.70
CA GLU A 184 24.59 27.52 19.23
C GLU A 184 24.36 28.94 19.80
N PHE A 185 24.10 29.05 21.10
CA PHE A 185 24.20 30.34 21.78
C PHE A 185 25.57 30.47 22.45
N PHE A 186 26.42 31.21 21.74
CA PHE A 186 27.74 31.74 22.13
C PHE A 186 27.95 31.90 23.64
N THR A 187 29.03 31.29 24.14
CA THR A 187 29.69 31.73 25.37
C THR A 187 30.24 33.14 25.15
N ASP A 188 29.69 34.14 25.82
CA ASP A 188 30.35 35.44 25.96
C ASP A 188 30.95 35.53 27.37
N GLU A 189 32.28 35.54 27.42
CA GLU A 189 33.04 35.93 28.59
C GLU A 189 32.89 37.45 28.79
N SER A 190 32.45 37.89 29.97
CA SER A 190 32.87 39.17 30.57
C SER A 190 32.65 39.23 32.07
#